data_AF-A0A8K0KRA4-F1
#
_entry.id   AF-A0A8K0KRA4-F1
#
_cell.length_a   1.000
_cell.length_b   1.000
_cell.length_c   1.000
_cell.angle_alpha   90.00
_cell.angle_beta   90.00
_cell.angle_gamma   90.00
#
_symmetry.space_group_name_H-M   'P 1'
#
loop_
_entity.id
_entity.type
_entity.pdbx_description
1 polymer ?
#
loop_
_entity_poly.entity_id
_entity_poly.type
_entity_poly.pdbx_seq_one_letter_code
_entity_poly.pdbx_strand_id
1 'polypeptide(L)'
;MNSDSDDEEVACALAAYVLLSGEFLKKKKRKARKRRWWMRTLNKSRERYSGSDMLSDLRSQPSGRFENFCRMSRVDFECLLRKIGPLIAKRDTNMRESIPIQERLAVTLRFFATGDSYASLSYLFKFSKQTVSRCVDEVCQAIIQELQEA
;
A
#
# COMPACT_ATOMS: atom_id res chain seq x y z
N MET A 1 -56.37 21.29 17.69
CA MET A 1 -55.63 22.56 17.55
C MET A 1 -54.32 22.58 18.37
N ASN A 2 -53.67 21.42 18.57
CA ASN A 2 -52.35 21.34 19.24
C ASN A 2 -51.28 20.64 18.37
N SER A 3 -51.64 20.00 17.25
CA SER A 3 -50.70 19.19 16.45
C SER A 3 -49.74 20.03 15.60
N ASP A 4 -50.17 21.18 15.07
CA ASP A 4 -49.31 22.04 14.23
C ASP A 4 -48.16 22.69 15.02
N SER A 5 -48.37 23.01 16.31
CA SER A 5 -47.35 23.64 17.15
C SER A 5 -46.23 22.66 17.53
N ASP A 6 -46.60 21.40 17.79
CA ASP A 6 -45.65 20.35 18.15
C ASP A 6 -44.79 19.94 16.93
N ASP A 7 -45.38 19.93 15.72
CA ASP A 7 -44.67 19.62 14.48
C ASP A 7 -43.65 20.73 14.11
N GLU A 8 -43.97 22.00 14.36
CA GLU A 8 -43.03 23.12 14.20
C GLU A 8 -41.86 23.05 15.20
N GLU A 9 -42.13 22.67 16.45
CA GLU A 9 -41.10 22.49 17.48
C GLU A 9 -40.16 21.33 17.14
N VAL A 10 -40.70 20.20 16.69
CA VAL A 10 -39.92 19.03 16.26
C VAL A 10 -39.08 19.36 15.03
N ALA A 11 -39.63 20.09 14.06
CA ALA A 11 -38.89 20.55 12.88
C ALA A 11 -37.73 21.48 13.27
N CYS A 12 -37.95 22.40 14.20
CA CYS A 12 -36.91 23.29 14.71
C CYS A 12 -35.80 22.52 15.46
N ALA A 13 -36.15 21.51 16.26
CA ALA A 13 -35.19 20.68 16.98
C ALA A 13 -34.31 19.84 16.02
N LEU A 14 -34.91 19.27 14.98
CA LEU A 14 -34.17 18.52 13.95
C LEU A 14 -33.24 19.42 13.13
N ALA A 15 -33.72 20.62 12.74
CA ALA A 15 -32.89 21.60 12.05
C ALA A 15 -31.69 22.03 12.90
N ALA A 16 -31.90 22.29 14.19
CA ALA A 16 -30.82 22.62 15.13
C ALA A 16 -29.83 21.45 15.28
N TYR A 17 -30.31 20.21 15.39
CA TYR A 17 -29.45 19.03 15.49
C TYR A 17 -28.59 18.80 14.23
N VAL A 18 -29.15 18.98 13.03
CA VAL A 18 -28.42 18.86 11.76
C VAL A 18 -27.35 19.97 11.63
N LEU A 19 -27.66 21.20 12.04
CA LEU A 19 -26.70 22.30 12.03
C LEU A 19 -25.55 22.08 13.02
N LEU A 20 -25.87 21.66 14.26
CA LEU A 20 -24.87 21.38 15.30
C LEU A 20 -23.99 20.17 14.94
N SER A 21 -24.58 19.10 14.40
CA SER A 21 -23.82 17.92 13.95
C SER A 21 -22.97 18.22 12.71
N GLY A 22 -23.46 19.04 11.78
CA GLY A 22 -22.70 19.53 10.63
C GLY A 22 -21.47 20.36 11.04
N GLU A 23 -21.62 21.26 12.02
CA GLU A 23 -20.51 22.02 12.64
C GLU A 23 -19.48 21.10 13.30
N PHE A 24 -19.92 20.08 14.04
CA PHE A 24 -19.04 19.07 14.66
C PHE A 24 -18.27 18.23 13.60
N LEU A 25 -18.88 17.96 12.46
CA LEU A 25 -18.28 17.23 11.35
C LEU A 25 -17.37 18.09 10.46
N LYS A 26 -17.34 19.42 10.63
CA LYS A 26 -16.31 20.30 10.04
C LYS A 26 -14.96 20.03 10.70
N LYS A 27 -14.37 18.85 10.42
CA LYS A 27 -12.99 18.53 10.77
C LYS A 27 -12.10 19.63 10.21
N LYS A 28 -11.52 20.42 11.12
CA LYS A 28 -10.59 21.51 10.81
C LYS A 28 -9.54 20.98 9.83
N LYS A 29 -9.59 21.40 8.55
CA LYS A 29 -8.63 20.96 7.53
C LYS A 29 -7.24 21.34 8.02
N ARG A 30 -6.45 20.34 8.41
CA ARG A 30 -5.07 20.58 8.88
C ARG A 30 -4.31 21.26 7.74
N LYS A 31 -3.74 22.44 8.00
CA LYS A 31 -2.86 23.12 7.04
C LYS A 31 -1.79 22.12 6.60
N ALA A 32 -1.73 21.84 5.29
CA ALA A 32 -0.74 20.93 4.76
C ALA A 32 0.65 21.48 5.03
N ARG A 33 1.47 20.73 5.77
CA ARG A 33 2.83 21.14 6.08
C ARG A 33 3.64 21.08 4.78
N LYS A 34 4.22 22.21 4.35
CA LYS A 34 5.10 22.24 3.18
C LYS A 34 6.26 21.29 3.45
N ARG A 35 6.37 20.23 2.63
CA ARG A 35 7.47 19.28 2.75
C ARG A 35 8.75 19.95 2.25
N ARG A 36 9.83 19.88 3.02
CA ARG A 36 11.16 20.34 2.58
C ARG A 36 11.63 19.60 1.33
N TRP A 37 11.25 18.33 1.20
CA TRP A 37 11.59 17.47 0.06
C TRP A 37 10.37 16.65 -0.37
N TRP A 38 10.08 16.63 -1.67
CA TRP A 38 8.98 15.83 -2.21
C TRP A 38 9.27 14.32 -2.12
N MET A 39 10.55 13.94 -2.32
CA MET A 39 11.07 12.58 -2.22
C MET A 39 12.49 12.63 -1.63
N ARG A 40 12.80 11.67 -0.74
CA ARG A 40 14.14 11.50 -0.17
C ARG A 40 15.13 11.02 -1.23
N THR A 41 16.40 11.42 -1.12
CA THR A 41 17.46 11.03 -2.06
C THR A 41 17.61 9.51 -2.22
N LEU A 42 17.50 8.75 -1.12
CA LEU A 42 17.53 7.29 -1.15
C LEU A 42 16.47 6.67 -2.08
N ASN A 43 15.26 7.24 -2.06
CA ASN A 43 14.14 6.74 -2.88
C ASN A 43 14.25 7.21 -4.34
N LYS A 44 14.99 8.31 -4.59
CA LYS A 44 15.34 8.77 -5.94
C LYS A 44 16.40 7.87 -6.56
N SER A 45 17.35 7.36 -5.78
CA SER A 45 18.41 6.47 -6.24
C SER A 45 17.96 5.01 -6.45
N ARG A 46 16.69 4.78 -6.77
CA ARG A 46 16.12 3.44 -6.94
C ARG A 46 16.67 2.72 -8.17
N GLU A 47 16.94 3.46 -9.24
CA GLU A 47 17.60 2.94 -10.45
C GLU A 47 19.02 2.43 -10.19
N ARG A 48 19.69 2.95 -9.13
CA ARG A 48 21.00 2.44 -8.73
C ARG A 48 20.81 1.23 -7.83
N TYR A 49 20.79 0.03 -8.42
CA TYR A 49 20.59 -1.24 -7.74
C TYR A 49 19.22 -1.32 -7.03
N SER A 50 18.21 -1.63 -7.82
CA SER A 50 16.81 -1.79 -7.45
C SER A 50 16.56 -3.13 -6.75
N GLY A 51 15.35 -3.30 -6.21
CA GLY A 51 14.91 -4.62 -5.73
C GLY A 51 14.91 -5.65 -6.86
N SER A 52 14.62 -5.25 -8.10
CA SER A 52 14.68 -6.15 -9.27
C SER A 52 16.10 -6.64 -9.53
N ASP A 53 17.10 -5.76 -9.44
CA ASP A 53 18.52 -6.14 -9.60
C ASP A 53 18.93 -7.13 -8.50
N MET A 54 18.58 -6.86 -7.25
CA MET A 54 18.81 -7.78 -6.14
C MET A 54 18.16 -9.14 -6.36
N LEU A 55 16.90 -9.18 -6.82
CA LEU A 55 16.21 -10.44 -7.11
C LEU A 55 16.88 -11.21 -8.27
N SER A 56 17.38 -10.50 -9.28
CA SER A 56 18.15 -11.09 -10.38
C SER A 56 19.43 -11.74 -9.87
N ASP A 57 20.19 -11.04 -9.03
CA ASP A 57 21.42 -11.57 -8.42
C ASP A 57 21.15 -12.81 -7.57
N LEU A 58 20.08 -12.81 -6.78
CA LEU A 58 19.66 -13.97 -5.98
C LEU A 58 19.28 -15.18 -6.86
N ARG A 59 18.83 -14.93 -8.09
CA ARG A 59 18.46 -15.97 -9.08
C ARG A 59 19.66 -16.44 -9.91
N SER A 60 20.70 -15.63 -10.04
CA SER A 60 21.84 -15.91 -10.92
C SER A 60 22.55 -17.25 -10.64
N GLN A 61 22.52 -17.71 -9.40
CA GLN A 61 23.17 -18.94 -8.96
C GLN A 61 22.17 -19.89 -8.27
N PRO A 62 22.33 -21.21 -8.39
CA PRO A 62 21.52 -22.21 -7.69
C PRO A 62 21.95 -22.35 -6.22
N SER A 63 22.00 -21.24 -5.48
CA SER A 63 22.53 -21.20 -4.11
C SER A 63 21.45 -21.30 -3.02
N GLY A 64 20.18 -21.50 -3.39
CA GLY A 64 19.05 -21.48 -2.44
C GLY A 64 18.75 -20.09 -1.82
N ARG A 65 19.44 -19.02 -2.27
CA ARG A 65 19.34 -17.70 -1.64
C ARG A 65 18.02 -17.01 -1.95
N PHE A 66 17.50 -17.18 -3.17
CA PHE A 66 16.17 -16.68 -3.53
C PHE A 66 15.09 -17.33 -2.68
N GLU A 67 15.17 -18.64 -2.53
CA GLU A 67 14.23 -19.47 -1.77
C GLU A 67 14.26 -19.10 -0.29
N ASN A 68 15.45 -18.85 0.27
CA ASN A 68 15.58 -18.33 1.64
C ASN A 68 14.99 -16.91 1.76
N PHE A 69 15.26 -16.05 0.79
CA PHE A 69 14.80 -14.67 0.80
C PHE A 69 13.26 -14.56 0.78
N CYS A 70 12.62 -15.28 -0.15
CA CYS A 70 11.17 -15.26 -0.38
C CYS A 70 10.40 -16.33 0.41
N ARG A 71 11.08 -17.33 1.01
CA ARG A 71 10.47 -18.56 1.57
C ARG A 71 9.55 -19.29 0.59
N MET A 72 9.89 -19.21 -0.70
CA MET A 72 9.10 -19.72 -1.83
C MET A 72 10.04 -20.09 -2.96
N SER A 73 9.74 -21.15 -3.71
CA SER A 73 10.53 -21.52 -4.89
C SER A 73 10.41 -20.45 -5.99
N ARG A 74 11.39 -20.38 -6.89
CA ARG A 74 11.34 -19.45 -8.04
C ARG A 74 10.14 -19.71 -8.94
N VAL A 75 9.83 -20.99 -9.15
CA VAL A 75 8.73 -21.44 -10.00
C VAL A 75 7.39 -21.01 -9.39
N ASP A 76 7.19 -21.25 -8.09
CA ASP A 76 5.96 -20.86 -7.40
C ASP A 76 5.83 -19.33 -7.34
N PHE A 77 6.93 -18.61 -7.14
CA PHE A 77 6.94 -17.16 -7.16
C PHE A 77 6.45 -16.61 -8.50
N GLU A 78 6.94 -17.14 -9.61
CA GLU A 78 6.53 -16.72 -10.95
C GLU A 78 5.10 -17.12 -11.27
N CYS A 79 4.68 -18.32 -10.84
CA CYS A 79 3.30 -18.78 -10.96
C CYS A 79 2.33 -17.85 -10.22
N LEU A 80 2.64 -17.53 -8.97
CA LEU A 80 1.85 -16.62 -8.15
C LEU A 80 1.82 -15.22 -8.76
N LEU A 81 2.99 -14.71 -9.17
CA LEU A 81 3.11 -13.39 -9.78
C LEU A 81 2.27 -13.26 -11.06
N ARG A 82 2.18 -14.33 -11.87
CA ARG A 82 1.33 -14.35 -13.07
C ARG A 82 -0.16 -14.23 -12.74
N LYS A 83 -0.61 -14.82 -11.62
CA LYS A 83 -2.00 -14.76 -11.17
C LYS A 83 -2.35 -13.38 -10.60
N ILE A 84 -1.58 -12.91 -9.62
CA ILE A 84 -1.89 -11.64 -8.91
C ILE A 84 -1.41 -10.39 -9.65
N GLY A 85 -0.48 -10.54 -10.61
CA GLY A 85 0.19 -9.45 -11.32
C GLY A 85 -0.78 -8.41 -11.89
N PRO A 86 -1.86 -8.81 -12.58
CA PRO A 86 -2.88 -7.88 -13.09
C PRO A 86 -3.55 -7.03 -12.00
N LEU A 87 -3.71 -7.57 -10.78
CA LEU A 87 -4.38 -6.89 -9.66
C LEU A 87 -3.45 -5.88 -8.96
N ILE A 88 -2.16 -6.20 -8.86
CA ILE A 88 -1.18 -5.38 -8.11
C ILE A 88 -0.40 -4.41 -9.01
N ALA A 89 -0.50 -4.54 -10.33
CA ALA A 89 0.15 -3.66 -11.28
C ALA A 89 -0.32 -2.21 -11.11
N LYS A 90 0.62 -1.27 -11.19
CA LYS A 90 0.34 0.16 -11.20
C LYS A 90 0.86 0.75 -12.50
N ARG A 91 0.25 1.85 -12.94
CA ARG A 91 0.71 2.61 -14.11
C ARG A 91 1.81 3.58 -13.71
N ASP A 92 2.75 3.77 -14.61
CA ASP A 92 3.74 4.83 -14.49
C ASP A 92 3.06 6.19 -14.55
N THR A 93 3.67 7.17 -13.88
CA THR A 93 3.18 8.55 -13.86
C THR A 93 4.30 9.47 -14.33
N ASN A 94 3.94 10.64 -14.86
CA ASN A 94 4.93 11.65 -15.28
C ASN A 94 5.89 12.09 -14.15
N MET A 95 5.51 11.87 -12.89
CA MET A 95 6.30 12.25 -11.72
C MET A 95 7.23 11.14 -11.21
N ARG A 96 6.87 9.87 -11.44
CA ARG A 96 7.58 8.70 -10.94
C ARG A 96 7.14 7.45 -11.67
N GLU A 97 8.10 6.60 -11.99
CA GLU A 97 7.88 5.20 -12.36
C GLU A 97 7.22 4.41 -11.23
N SER A 98 6.36 3.49 -11.64
CA SER A 98 5.72 2.53 -10.76
C SER A 98 6.72 1.51 -10.23
N ILE A 99 6.36 0.87 -9.12
CA ILE A 99 7.14 -0.24 -8.59
C ILE A 99 6.73 -1.50 -9.38
N PRO A 100 7.67 -2.22 -10.04
CA PRO A 100 7.40 -3.45 -10.74
C PRO A 100 6.74 -4.48 -9.83
N ILE A 101 5.84 -5.27 -10.41
CA ILE A 101 5.06 -6.27 -9.69
C ILE A 101 5.93 -7.29 -8.94
N GLN A 102 7.10 -7.62 -9.48
CA GLN A 102 8.08 -8.53 -8.88
C GLN A 102 8.56 -8.01 -7.53
N GLU A 103 8.93 -6.73 -7.45
CA GLU A 103 9.40 -6.12 -6.21
C GLU A 103 8.28 -5.98 -5.18
N ARG A 104 7.05 -5.71 -5.64
CA ARG A 104 5.87 -5.63 -4.78
C ARG A 104 5.57 -6.97 -4.13
N LEU A 105 5.62 -8.06 -4.89
CA LEU A 105 5.46 -9.40 -4.33
C LEU A 105 6.64 -9.77 -3.42
N ALA A 106 7.87 -9.50 -3.86
CA ALA A 106 9.07 -9.84 -3.10
C ALA A 106 9.16 -9.12 -1.74
N VAL A 107 8.80 -7.84 -1.67
CA VAL A 107 8.81 -7.12 -0.38
C VAL A 107 7.77 -7.70 0.59
N THR A 108 6.61 -8.12 0.08
CA THR A 108 5.56 -8.73 0.89
C THR A 108 5.94 -10.14 1.36
N LEU A 109 6.47 -10.98 0.47
CA LEU A 109 6.97 -12.30 0.87
C LEU A 109 8.12 -12.20 1.85
N ARG A 110 9.04 -11.23 1.67
CA ARG A 110 10.11 -10.98 2.62
C ARG A 110 9.56 -10.56 3.99
N PHE A 111 8.53 -9.72 4.01
CA PHE A 111 7.84 -9.35 5.23
C PHE A 111 7.25 -10.57 5.95
N PHE A 112 6.58 -11.48 5.25
CA PHE A 112 6.06 -12.72 5.84
C PHE A 112 7.17 -13.66 6.31
N ALA A 113 8.25 -13.75 5.55
CA ALA A 113 9.37 -14.65 5.83
C ALA A 113 10.12 -14.29 7.12
N THR A 114 10.24 -13.00 7.45
CA THR A 114 11.08 -12.54 8.57
C THR A 114 10.37 -11.71 9.63
N GLY A 115 9.16 -11.23 9.37
CA GLY A 115 8.46 -10.29 10.27
C GLY A 115 9.20 -8.96 10.43
N ASP A 116 10.01 -8.57 9.44
CA ASP A 116 10.82 -7.35 9.54
C ASP A 116 9.94 -6.09 9.53
N SER A 117 10.41 -5.01 10.15
CA SER A 117 9.66 -3.78 10.19
C SER A 117 9.54 -3.15 8.80
N TYR A 118 8.44 -2.45 8.53
CA TYR A 118 8.29 -1.67 7.29
C TYR A 118 9.38 -0.59 7.14
N ALA A 119 10.00 -0.14 8.23
CA ALA A 119 11.11 0.80 8.16
C ALA A 119 12.38 0.13 7.59
N SER A 120 12.74 -1.05 8.08
CA SER A 120 13.86 -1.84 7.58
C SER A 120 13.69 -2.17 6.09
N LEU A 121 12.51 -2.70 5.71
CA LEU A 121 12.17 -3.01 4.32
C LEU A 121 12.20 -1.77 3.42
N SER A 122 11.87 -0.60 3.96
CA SER A 122 11.95 0.66 3.20
C SER A 122 13.38 1.02 2.81
N TYR A 123 14.37 0.69 3.66
CA TYR A 123 15.78 0.87 3.33
C TYR A 123 16.26 -0.16 2.33
N LEU A 124 15.88 -1.43 2.51
CA LEU A 124 16.27 -2.54 1.64
C LEU A 124 15.79 -2.34 0.19
N PHE A 125 14.50 -2.03 0.00
CA PHE A 125 13.90 -1.85 -1.32
C PHE A 125 13.92 -0.40 -1.82
N LYS A 126 14.42 0.55 -1.02
CA LYS A 126 14.41 2.01 -1.31
C LYS A 126 12.99 2.56 -1.55
N PHE A 127 12.03 2.02 -0.80
CA PHE A 127 10.64 2.45 -0.80
C PHE A 127 10.37 3.44 0.33
N SER A 128 9.22 4.11 0.30
CA SER A 128 8.75 4.75 1.54
C SER A 128 8.10 3.70 2.44
N LYS A 129 8.16 3.88 3.77
CA LYS A 129 7.46 3.01 4.72
C LYS A 129 5.98 2.83 4.36
N GLN A 130 5.32 3.91 3.94
CA GLN A 130 3.93 3.91 3.52
C GLN A 130 3.72 3.07 2.26
N THR A 131 4.67 3.13 1.32
CA THR A 131 4.63 2.31 0.10
C THR A 131 4.79 0.83 0.42
N VAL A 132 5.71 0.47 1.33
CA VAL A 132 5.85 -0.92 1.79
C VAL A 132 4.53 -1.44 2.37
N SER A 133 3.93 -0.69 3.30
CA SER A 133 2.62 -1.05 3.88
C SER A 133 1.56 -1.28 2.81
N ARG A 134 1.43 -0.36 1.85
CA ARG A 134 0.47 -0.51 0.75
C ARG A 134 0.77 -1.70 -0.16
N CYS A 135 2.05 -2.02 -0.39
CA CYS A 135 2.39 -3.21 -1.17
C CYS A 135 1.96 -4.48 -0.45
N VAL A 136 2.20 -4.55 0.87
CA VAL A 136 1.75 -5.68 1.70
C VAL A 136 0.24 -5.82 1.63
N ASP A 137 -0.50 -4.74 1.91
CA ASP A 137 -1.97 -4.76 1.92
C ASP A 137 -2.55 -5.16 0.54
N GLU A 138 -2.09 -4.53 -0.55
CA GLU A 138 -2.59 -4.80 -1.90
C GLU A 138 -2.23 -6.23 -2.38
N VAL A 139 -1.05 -6.74 -2.03
CA VAL A 139 -0.66 -8.13 -2.35
C VAL A 139 -1.47 -9.13 -1.54
N CYS A 140 -1.71 -8.89 -0.25
CA CYS A 140 -2.58 -9.74 0.57
C CYS A 140 -3.98 -9.86 -0.03
N GLN A 141 -4.57 -8.72 -0.40
CA GLN A 141 -5.90 -8.69 -1.03
C GLN A 141 -5.93 -9.47 -2.34
N ALA A 142 -4.92 -9.27 -3.20
CA ALA A 142 -4.83 -9.98 -4.47
C ALA A 142 -4.64 -11.49 -4.28
N ILE A 143 -3.84 -11.92 -3.30
CA ILE A 143 -3.66 -13.34 -2.98
C ILE A 143 -4.97 -13.94 -2.48
N ILE A 144 -5.68 -13.26 -1.57
CA ILE A 144 -6.97 -13.73 -1.06
C ILE A 144 -7.97 -13.88 -2.20
N GLN A 145 -8.09 -12.88 -3.08
CA GLN A 145 -8.98 -12.91 -4.23
C GLN A 145 -8.67 -14.07 -5.18
N GLU A 146 -7.41 -14.23 -5.58
CA GLU A 146 -7.00 -15.27 -6.54
C GLU A 146 -6.99 -16.70 -5.98
N LEU A 147 -6.86 -16.86 -4.66
CA LEU A 147 -6.80 -18.17 -4.01
C LEU A 147 -8.11 -18.59 -3.33
N GLN A 148 -9.07 -17.69 -3.12
CA GLN A 148 -10.41 -18.05 -2.62
C GLN A 148 -11.32 -18.60 -3.72
N GLU A 149 -11.06 -18.29 -4.98
CA GLU A 149 -11.87 -18.73 -6.13
C GLU A 149 -11.36 -20.03 -6.78
N ALA A 150 -10.40 -20.72 -6.14
CA ALA A 150 -9.80 -21.98 -6.59
C ALA A 150 -10.13 -23.13 -5.62
#